data_AF-A0A7V3AER9-F1
#
_entry.id   AF-A0A7V3AER9-F1
#
_cell.length_a   1.000
_cell.length_b   1.000
_cell.length_c   1.000
_cell.angle_alpha   90.00
_cell.angle_beta   90.00
_cell.angle_gamma   90.00
#
_symmetry.space_group_name_H-M   'P 1'
#
loop_
_entity.id
_entity.type
_entity.pdbx_description
1 polymer ?
#
loop_
_entity_poly.entity_id
_entity_poly.type
_entity_poly.pdbx_seq_one_letter_code
_entity_poly.pdbx_strand_id
1 'polypeptide(L)'
;MRKASLFLNQTEHIFEHPFVEPIRKLEGVVAAKQNFETTMIKELVSRFPGLQRTFDGDPEVEAAFAVLRRKLAEKHAKFAADARAAVVPVKHTIAIEAVR
;
A
#
# COMPACT_ATOMS: atom_id res chain seq x y z
N MET A 1 -22.21 -10.08 -43.50
CA MET A 1 -20.91 -10.04 -42.82
C MET A 1 -21.11 -9.51 -41.39
N ARG A 2 -20.78 -10.29 -40.34
CA ARG A 2 -20.75 -9.76 -38.96
C ARG A 2 -19.44 -8.97 -38.79
N LYS A 3 -19.53 -7.71 -38.38
CA LYS A 3 -18.34 -6.94 -37.98
C LYS A 3 -17.71 -7.65 -36.78
N ALA A 4 -16.42 -7.99 -36.88
CA ALA A 4 -15.65 -8.42 -35.72
C ALA A 4 -15.65 -7.27 -34.70
N SER A 5 -16.13 -7.53 -33.49
CA SER A 5 -16.07 -6.56 -32.40
C SER A 5 -14.69 -6.67 -31.79
N LEU A 6 -13.90 -5.60 -31.88
CA LEU A 6 -12.59 -5.51 -31.23
C LEU A 6 -12.81 -4.96 -29.82
N PHE A 7 -12.21 -5.60 -28.82
CA PHE A 7 -12.22 -5.10 -27.44
C PHE A 7 -11.05 -4.12 -27.25
N LEU A 8 -11.31 -2.97 -26.63
CA LEU A 8 -10.30 -1.96 -26.31
C LEU A 8 -9.88 -2.07 -24.84
N ASN A 9 -8.58 -2.16 -24.60
CA ASN A 9 -8.03 -2.12 -23.25
C ASN A 9 -7.84 -0.67 -22.78
N GLN A 10 -8.67 -0.22 -21.84
CA GLN A 10 -8.63 1.15 -21.32
C GLN A 10 -7.34 1.46 -20.52
N THR A 11 -6.63 0.44 -20.01
CA THR A 11 -5.39 0.66 -19.26
C THR A 11 -4.21 1.06 -20.14
N GLU A 12 -4.27 0.85 -21.45
CA GLU A 12 -3.23 1.34 -22.36
C GLU A 12 -3.23 2.87 -22.48
N HIS A 13 -4.37 3.49 -22.20
CA HIS A 13 -4.57 4.94 -22.18
C HIS A 13 -4.64 5.47 -20.74
N ILE A 14 -4.02 4.78 -19.78
CA ILE A 14 -4.21 5.06 -18.36
C ILE A 14 -3.92 6.51 -18.00
N PHE A 15 -2.98 7.19 -18.67
CA PHE A 15 -2.59 8.58 -18.39
C PHE A 15 -3.61 9.63 -18.83
N GLU A 16 -4.54 9.26 -19.71
CA GLU A 16 -5.65 10.12 -20.17
C GLU A 16 -6.96 9.73 -19.45
N HIS A 17 -6.93 8.66 -18.66
CA HIS A 17 -8.10 8.10 -18.02
C HIS A 17 -8.54 8.96 -16.82
N PRO A 18 -9.84 9.18 -16.60
CA PRO A 18 -10.32 9.90 -15.41
C PRO A 18 -10.05 9.18 -14.08
N PHE A 19 -9.40 8.01 -14.10
CA PHE A 19 -8.99 7.26 -12.91
C PHE A 19 -7.57 7.61 -12.45
N VAL A 20 -6.81 8.40 -13.20
CA VAL A 20 -5.41 8.74 -12.90
C VAL A 20 -5.25 9.29 -11.49
N GLU A 21 -6.05 10.28 -11.12
CA GLU A 21 -5.92 10.93 -9.81
C GLU A 21 -6.27 10.00 -8.64
N PRO A 22 -7.40 9.25 -8.66
CA PRO A 22 -7.64 8.19 -7.68
C PRO A 22 -6.52 7.15 -7.58
N ILE A 23 -5.97 6.71 -8.72
CA ILE A 23 -4.87 5.74 -8.75
C ILE A 23 -3.60 6.32 -8.14
N ARG A 24 -3.19 7.53 -8.54
CA ARG A 24 -2.02 8.23 -7.97
C ARG A 24 -2.12 8.41 -6.47
N LYS A 25 -3.31 8.73 -5.96
CA LYS A 25 -3.56 8.83 -4.53
C LYS A 25 -3.35 7.49 -3.83
N LEU A 26 -3.88 6.41 -4.40
CA LEU A 26 -3.67 5.05 -3.87
C LEU A 26 -2.18 4.67 -3.90
N GLU A 27 -1.50 4.93 -5.00
CA GLU A 27 -0.06 4.68 -5.16
C GLU A 27 0.76 5.39 -4.08
N GLY A 28 0.47 6.67 -3.80
CA GLY A 28 1.16 7.42 -2.76
C GLY A 28 1.00 6.81 -1.36
N VAL A 29 -0.21 6.38 -1.01
CA VAL A 29 -0.47 5.75 0.29
C VAL A 29 0.16 4.36 0.38
N VAL A 30 0.11 3.58 -0.70
CA VAL A 30 0.76 2.26 -0.79
C VAL A 30 2.28 2.41 -0.68
N ALA A 31 2.88 3.39 -1.35
CA ALA A 31 4.31 3.67 -1.28
C ALA A 31 4.74 4.02 0.14
N ALA A 32 3.99 4.87 0.84
CA ALA A 32 4.27 5.19 2.25
C ALA A 32 4.23 3.95 3.15
N LYS A 33 3.23 3.08 2.96
CA LYS A 33 3.12 1.78 3.66
C LYS A 33 4.32 0.89 3.36
N GLN A 34 4.67 0.70 2.10
CA GLN A 34 5.78 -0.18 1.67
C GLN A 34 7.15 0.32 2.17
N ASN A 35 7.37 1.63 2.18
CA ASN A 35 8.59 2.22 2.73
C ASN A 35 8.74 1.88 4.21
N PHE A 36 7.66 2.03 4.99
CA PHE A 36 7.66 1.66 6.41
C PHE A 36 7.88 0.15 6.62
N GLU A 37 7.17 -0.71 5.87
CA GLU A 37 7.33 -2.17 5.95
C GLU A 37 8.75 -2.61 5.61
N THR A 38 9.35 -1.99 4.59
CA THR A 38 10.73 -2.29 4.16
C THR A 38 11.72 -2.01 5.29
N THR A 39 11.64 -0.83 5.91
CA THR A 39 12.48 -0.48 7.06
C THR A 39 12.23 -1.41 8.24
N MET A 40 10.95 -1.70 8.54
CA MET A 40 10.58 -2.59 9.63
C MET A 40 11.16 -4.00 9.47
N ILE A 41 11.07 -4.59 8.27
CA ILE A 41 11.60 -5.93 8.00
C ILE A 41 13.13 -5.94 8.04
N LYS A 42 13.77 -5.00 7.33
CA LYS A 42 15.23 -4.97 7.15
C LYS A 42 15.97 -4.65 8.44
N GLU A 43 15.47 -3.72 9.23
CA GLU A 43 16.19 -3.28 10.42
C GLU A 43 15.64 -3.91 11.69
N LEU A 44 14.31 -3.96 11.84
CA LEU A 44 13.72 -4.33 13.12
C LEU A 44 13.52 -5.85 13.20
N VAL A 45 12.87 -6.47 12.23
CA VAL A 45 12.63 -7.93 12.27
C VAL A 45 13.94 -8.70 12.12
N SER A 46 14.83 -8.26 11.23
CA SER A 46 16.08 -8.98 10.94
C SER A 46 17.17 -8.78 12.01
N ARG A 47 17.31 -7.57 12.58
CA ARG A 47 18.42 -7.26 13.51
C ARG A 47 18.02 -7.24 14.98
N PHE A 48 16.78 -6.87 15.34
CA PHE A 48 16.38 -6.76 16.75
C PHE A 48 16.46 -8.07 17.54
N PRO A 49 16.16 -9.26 16.98
CA PRO A 49 16.28 -10.49 17.75
C PRO A 49 17.71 -10.75 18.25
N GLY A 50 18.73 -10.33 17.50
CA GLY A 50 20.12 -10.42 17.95
C GLY A 50 20.42 -9.45 19.10
N LEU A 51 19.88 -8.23 19.03
CA LEU A 51 20.03 -7.24 20.10
C LEU A 51 19.33 -7.69 21.38
N GLN A 52 18.08 -8.18 21.29
CA GLN A 52 17.33 -8.65 22.45
C GLN A 52 18.05 -9.77 23.18
N ARG A 53 18.59 -10.76 22.45
CA ARG A 53 19.38 -11.87 23.05
C ARG A 53 20.60 -11.41 23.84
N THR A 54 21.13 -10.22 23.55
CA THR A 54 22.27 -9.66 24.30
C THR A 54 21.89 -9.27 25.74
N PHE A 55 20.60 -9.05 26.00
CA PHE A 55 20.05 -8.64 27.29
C PHE A 55 19.13 -9.71 27.89
N ASP A 56 19.26 -10.97 27.48
CA ASP A 56 18.44 -12.07 27.99
C ASP A 56 18.52 -12.14 29.52
N GLY A 57 17.34 -12.13 30.16
CA GLY A 57 17.22 -12.13 31.61
C GLY A 57 17.05 -10.74 32.24
N ASP A 58 17.12 -9.65 31.47
CA ASP A 58 16.78 -8.30 31.93
C ASP A 58 15.29 -7.99 31.69
N PRO A 59 14.46 -7.94 32.76
CA PRO A 59 13.02 -7.73 32.61
C PRO A 59 12.66 -6.31 32.14
N GLU A 60 13.49 -5.30 32.39
CA GLU A 60 13.24 -3.93 31.95
C GLU A 60 13.41 -3.83 30.44
N VAL A 61 14.49 -4.41 29.91
CA VAL A 61 14.78 -4.42 28.48
C VAL A 61 13.72 -5.22 27.72
N GLU A 62 13.31 -6.37 28.24
CA GLU A 62 12.22 -7.16 27.66
C GLU A 62 10.89 -6.39 27.57
N ALA A 63 10.54 -5.66 28.63
CA ALA A 63 9.35 -4.81 28.65
C ALA A 63 9.45 -3.68 27.60
N ALA A 64 10.62 -3.06 27.44
CA ALA A 64 10.85 -2.04 26.43
C ALA A 64 10.69 -2.60 25.01
N PHE A 65 11.23 -3.78 24.71
CA PHE A 65 11.05 -4.45 23.42
C PHE A 65 9.59 -4.79 23.14
N ALA A 66 8.82 -5.23 24.14
CA ALA A 66 7.39 -5.48 24.00
C ALA A 66 6.62 -4.20 23.62
N VAL A 67 6.95 -3.06 24.24
CA VAL A 67 6.35 -1.76 23.90
C VAL A 67 6.71 -1.34 22.47
N LEU A 68 7.96 -1.49 22.06
CA LEU A 68 8.39 -1.17 20.70
C LEU A 68 7.64 -2.00 19.66
N ARG A 69 7.55 -3.32 19.85
CA ARG A 69 6.78 -4.22 18.97
C ARG A 69 5.33 -3.78 18.83
N ARG A 70 4.68 -3.45 19.95
CA ARG A 70 3.29 -2.98 19.94
C ARG A 70 3.14 -1.70 19.13
N LYS A 71 3.99 -0.68 19.36
CA LYS A 71 3.95 0.59 18.61
C LYS A 71 4.20 0.39 17.11
N LEU A 72 5.09 -0.52 16.74
CA LEU A 72 5.33 -0.85 15.32
C LEU A 72 4.11 -1.52 14.69
N ALA A 73 3.48 -2.46 15.39
CA ALA A 73 2.25 -3.11 14.93
C ALA A 73 1.07 -2.11 14.78
N GLU A 74 0.90 -1.21 15.75
CA GLU A 74 -0.11 -0.14 15.68
C GLU A 74 0.12 0.78 14.47
N LYS A 75 1.37 1.17 14.22
CA LYS A 75 1.72 2.01 13.06
C LYS A 75 1.53 1.27 11.74
N HIS A 76 1.88 -0.02 11.69
CA HIS A 76 1.63 -0.88 10.52
C HIS A 76 0.13 -1.01 10.23
N ALA A 77 -0.67 -1.27 11.26
CA ALA A 77 -2.13 -1.37 11.15
C ALA A 77 -2.74 -0.06 10.65
N LYS A 78 -2.24 1.10 11.11
CA LYS A 78 -2.66 2.40 10.60
C LYS A 78 -2.39 2.55 9.11
N PHE A 79 -1.19 2.25 8.63
CA PHE A 79 -0.88 2.30 7.20
C PHE A 79 -1.75 1.34 6.37
N ALA A 80 -2.05 0.16 6.90
CA ALA A 80 -2.94 -0.78 6.24
C ALA A 80 -4.39 -0.25 6.16
N ALA A 81 -4.89 0.38 7.22
CA ALA A 81 -6.20 1.02 7.23
C ALA A 81 -6.26 2.21 6.24
N ASP A 82 -5.24 3.06 6.25
CA ASP A 82 -5.15 4.23 5.36
C ASP A 82 -5.12 3.78 3.88
N ALA A 83 -4.37 2.72 3.54
CA ALA A 83 -4.34 2.17 2.19
C ALA A 83 -5.70 1.59 1.73
N ARG A 84 -6.43 0.91 2.63
CA ARG A 84 -7.77 0.40 2.32
C ARG A 84 -8.77 1.54 2.12
N ALA A 85 -8.71 2.57 2.96
CA ALA A 85 -9.57 3.74 2.86
C ALA A 85 -9.31 4.58 1.59
N ALA A 86 -8.10 4.48 1.02
CA ALA A 86 -7.77 5.16 -0.24
C ALA A 86 -8.44 4.52 -1.46
N VAL A 87 -8.91 3.27 -1.37
CA VAL A 87 -9.68 2.60 -2.43
C VAL A 87 -11.11 3.13 -2.39
N VAL A 88 -11.42 4.06 -3.30
CA VAL A 88 -12.74 4.67 -3.40
C VAL A 88 -13.46 4.23 -4.69
N PRO A 89 -14.77 3.94 -4.63
CA PRO A 89 -15.54 3.69 -5.82
C PRO A 89 -15.67 5.00 -6.63
N VAL A 90 -15.47 4.90 -7.93
CA VAL A 90 -15.57 6.04 -8.86
C VAL A 90 -16.61 5.73 -9.93
N LYS A 91 -17.41 6.73 -10.29
CA LYS A 91 -18.47 6.61 -11.31
C LYS A 91 -18.13 7.50 -12.50
N HIS A 92 -18.02 6.89 -13.68
CA HIS A 92 -17.74 7.59 -14.93
C HIS A 92 -18.67 7.10 -16.03
N THR A 93 -18.94 7.99 -16.98
CA THR A 93 -19.75 7.71 -18.17
C THR A 93 -18.84 7.71 -19.38
N ILE A 94 -18.93 6.66 -20.20
CA ILE A 94 -18.25 6.59 -21.49
C ILE A 94 -19.26 6.95 -22.57
N ALA A 95 -18.93 7.96 -23.39
CA ALA A 95 -19.68 8.29 -24.60
C ALA A 95 -18.89 7.81 -25.81
N ILE A 96 -19.57 7.15 -26.74
CA ILE A 96 -18.99 6.68 -28.00
C ILE A 96 -19.65 7.45 -29.12
N GLU A 97 -18.86 8.16 -29.91
CA GLU A 97 -19.32 8.93 -31.07
C GLU A 97 -18.67 8.42 -32.34
N ALA A 98 -19.40 8.47 -33.46
CA ALA A 98 -18.84 8.12 -34.76
C ALA A 98 -17.83 9.18 -35.20
N VAL A 99 -16.61 8.77 -35.48
CA VAL A 99 -15.61 9.64 -36.11
C VAL A 99 -16.10 9.93 -37.54
N ARG A 100 -16.28 11.21 -37.86
CA ARG A 100 -16.66 11.68 -39.20
C ARG A 100 -15.48 11.63 -40.17
#